data_AF-A0A496AB35-F1
#
_entry.id   AF-A0A496AB35-F1
#
_cell.length_a   1.000
_cell.length_b   1.000
_cell.length_c   1.000
_cell.angle_alpha   90.00
_cell.angle_beta   90.00
_cell.angle_gamma   90.00
#
_symmetry.space_group_name_H-M   'P 1'
#
loop_
_entity.id
_entity.type
_entity.pdbx_description
1 polymer ?
#
loop_
_entity_poly.entity_id
_entity_poly.type
_entity_poly.pdbx_seq_one_letter_code
_entity_poly.pdbx_strand_id
1 'polypeptide(L)'
;FPLADWFNAIDPGYAPPPTDALYGPKITPITRPISNYPPDWNLRSLQCRKNAEWKCEVCSIDLRLAPKFLHAHHLRGTGYNQPKDLQALCIGCHAGQPRHHMKHLPDYLEFMELHGDIWKQLTGN
;
A
#
# COMPACT_ATOMS: atom_id res chain seq x y z
N PHE A 1 4.19 -11.45 -24.34
CA PHE A 1 4.30 -10.21 -23.55
C PHE A 1 4.48 -10.59 -22.08
N PRO A 2 5.63 -10.31 -21.46
CA PRO A 2 5.85 -10.63 -20.04
C PRO A 2 4.92 -9.79 -19.16
N LEU A 3 4.32 -10.39 -18.12
CA LEU A 3 3.43 -9.69 -17.18
C LEU A 3 4.10 -8.48 -16.50
N ALA A 4 5.43 -8.47 -16.38
CA ALA A 4 6.19 -7.39 -15.76
C ALA A 4 6.11 -6.08 -16.57
N ASP A 5 6.08 -6.16 -17.90
CA ASP A 5 6.04 -4.97 -18.77
C ASP A 5 4.65 -4.30 -18.74
N TRP A 6 3.59 -5.11 -18.66
CA TRP A 6 2.22 -4.63 -18.45
C TRP A 6 2.02 -4.03 -17.05
N PHE A 7 2.58 -4.66 -16.02
CA PHE A 7 2.40 -4.21 -14.64
C PHE A 7 3.02 -2.84 -14.41
N ASN A 8 4.26 -2.65 -14.87
CA ASN A 8 4.97 -1.37 -14.79
C ASN A 8 4.28 -0.27 -15.62
N ALA A 9 3.58 -0.61 -16.72
CA ALA A 9 2.86 0.38 -17.51
C ALA A 9 1.61 0.94 -16.81
N ILE A 10 1.01 0.17 -15.89
CA ILE A 10 -0.25 0.52 -15.22
C ILE A 10 -0.02 1.08 -13.82
N ASP A 11 1.07 0.68 -13.18
CA ASP A 11 1.42 1.12 -11.84
C ASP A 11 2.93 1.37 -11.68
N PRO A 12 3.51 2.31 -12.45
CA PRO A 12 4.95 2.50 -12.58
C PRO A 12 5.67 2.92 -11.28
N GLY A 13 4.92 3.28 -10.24
CA GLY A 13 5.47 3.76 -8.97
C GLY A 13 5.16 2.89 -7.77
N TYR A 14 4.36 1.82 -7.91
CA TYR A 14 4.02 1.00 -6.76
C TYR A 14 5.11 -0.03 -6.47
N ALA A 15 5.97 0.32 -5.51
CA ALA A 15 6.65 -0.69 -4.71
C ALA A 15 5.63 -1.26 -3.70
N PRO A 16 5.60 -2.59 -3.47
CA PRO A 16 4.85 -3.11 -2.34
C PRO A 16 5.32 -2.40 -1.07
N PRO A 17 4.41 -1.95 -0.18
CA PRO A 17 4.83 -1.33 1.07
C PRO A 17 5.76 -2.31 1.80
N PRO A 18 6.79 -1.82 2.50
CA PRO A 18 7.67 -2.66 3.28
C PRO A 18 6.80 -3.57 4.15
N THR A 19 7.01 -4.89 4.03
CA THR A 19 6.23 -5.94 4.69
C THR A 19 5.88 -5.48 6.09
N ASP A 20 4.58 -5.48 6.44
CA ASP A 20 4.08 -5.13 7.78
C ASP A 20 5.11 -5.54 8.82
N ALA A 21 5.72 -4.54 9.46
CA ALA A 21 6.91 -4.67 10.29
C ALA A 21 6.61 -5.37 11.63
N LEU A 22 5.97 -6.55 11.56
CA LEU A 22 5.63 -7.43 12.65
C LEU A 22 6.39 -8.75 12.64
N TYR A 23 7.26 -8.97 11.66
CA TYR A 23 8.26 -10.02 11.76
C TYR A 23 9.63 -9.42 11.48
N GLY A 24 10.35 -9.15 12.57
CA GLY A 24 11.78 -8.81 12.53
C GLY A 24 12.58 -9.84 11.74
N PRO A 25 13.83 -9.52 11.40
CA PRO A 25 14.58 -10.29 10.43
C PRO A 25 14.89 -11.68 11.00
N LYS A 26 14.35 -12.73 10.37
CA LYS A 26 14.95 -14.06 10.50
C LYS A 26 16.21 -14.07 9.64
N ILE A 27 17.28 -13.47 10.16
CA ILE A 27 18.60 -13.57 9.55
C ILE A 27 19.09 -15.00 9.76
N THR A 28 19.14 -15.78 8.70
CA THR A 28 19.99 -16.96 8.60
C THR A 28 20.89 -16.78 7.37
N PRO A 29 22.18 -17.15 7.38
CA PRO A 29 23.26 -16.51 6.60
C PRO A 29 23.28 -16.74 5.07
N ILE A 30 22.11 -16.84 4.43
CA ILE A 30 21.95 -17.08 2.99
C ILE A 30 20.79 -16.22 2.44
N THR A 31 20.54 -15.05 3.05
CA THR A 31 19.26 -14.31 2.98
C THR A 31 18.98 -13.65 1.62
N ARG A 32 18.17 -14.31 0.79
CA ARG A 32 17.11 -13.59 0.07
C ARG A 32 16.02 -13.23 1.11
N PRO A 33 15.52 -12.00 1.20
CA PRO A 33 14.33 -11.73 2.00
C PRO A 33 13.22 -12.63 1.48
N ILE A 34 12.73 -13.55 2.32
CA ILE A 34 11.50 -14.27 2.02
C ILE A 34 10.42 -13.22 2.11
N SER A 35 10.07 -12.62 0.98
CA SER A 35 8.86 -11.82 0.88
C SER A 35 7.71 -12.74 1.26
N ASN A 36 6.99 -12.43 2.33
CA ASN A 36 5.76 -13.15 2.70
C ASN A 36 4.63 -12.94 1.67
N TYR A 37 4.88 -12.12 0.65
CA TYR A 37 3.94 -11.87 -0.42
C TYR A 37 4.01 -12.96 -1.50
N PRO A 38 2.84 -13.40 -1.98
CA PRO A 38 2.80 -14.34 -3.09
C PRO A 38 3.42 -13.70 -4.35
N PRO A 39 3.92 -14.51 -5.32
CA PRO A 39 4.51 -13.99 -6.55
C PRO A 39 3.60 -13.05 -7.37
N ASP A 40 2.28 -13.15 -7.17
CA ASP A 40 1.25 -12.35 -7.82
C ASP A 40 0.72 -11.18 -6.96
N TRP A 41 1.39 -10.83 -5.86
CA TRP A 41 0.99 -9.73 -4.97
C TRP A 41 0.74 -8.42 -5.69
N ASN A 42 1.63 -8.07 -6.61
CA ASN A 42 1.52 -6.90 -7.45
C ASN A 42 0.16 -6.83 -8.16
N LEU A 43 -0.27 -7.93 -8.77
CA LEU A 43 -1.58 -8.03 -9.44
C LEU A 43 -2.75 -7.89 -8.45
N ARG A 44 -2.65 -8.56 -7.29
CA ARG A 44 -3.69 -8.54 -6.23
C ARG A 44 -3.87 -7.15 -5.65
N SER A 45 -2.77 -6.49 -5.32
CA SER A 45 -2.75 -5.12 -4.82
C SER A 45 -3.32 -4.15 -5.85
N LEU A 46 -2.94 -4.29 -7.12
CA LEU A 46 -3.48 -3.47 -8.20
C LEU A 46 -4.99 -3.67 -8.35
N GLN A 47 -5.47 -4.91 -8.30
CA GLN A 47 -6.89 -5.21 -8.40
C GLN A 47 -7.68 -4.64 -7.23
N CYS A 48 -7.14 -4.72 -6.00
CA CYS A 48 -7.73 -4.07 -4.82
C CYS A 48 -7.91 -2.56 -5.05
N ARG A 49 -6.86 -1.86 -5.50
CA ARG A 49 -6.93 -0.41 -5.76
C ARG A 49 -7.85 -0.02 -6.90
N LYS A 50 -7.85 -0.81 -7.98
CA LYS A 50 -8.75 -0.58 -9.12
C LYS A 50 -10.21 -0.78 -8.72
N ASN A 51 -10.50 -1.79 -7.90
CA ASN A 51 -11.85 -2.02 -7.38
C ASN A 51 -12.33 -0.86 -6.49
N ALA A 52 -11.41 -0.20 -5.77
CA ALA A 52 -11.68 1.01 -5.00
C ALA A 52 -11.68 2.30 -5.84
N GLU A 53 -11.61 2.20 -7.18
CA GLU A 53 -11.54 3.34 -8.11
C GLU A 53 -10.41 4.33 -7.79
N TRP A 54 -9.31 3.84 -7.23
CA TRP A 54 -8.19 4.62 -6.73
C TRP A 54 -8.55 5.63 -5.62
N LYS A 55 -9.64 5.39 -4.89
CA LYS A 55 -10.01 6.17 -3.71
C LYS A 55 -9.64 5.42 -2.44
N CYS A 56 -9.30 6.16 -1.40
CA CYS A 56 -9.15 5.59 -0.07
C CYS A 56 -10.51 5.10 0.44
N GLU A 57 -10.61 3.85 0.87
CA GLU A 57 -11.86 3.27 1.40
C GLU A 57 -12.20 3.74 2.82
N VAL A 58 -11.36 4.59 3.44
CA VAL A 58 -11.63 5.21 4.75
C VAL A 58 -12.03 6.67 4.62
N CYS A 59 -11.21 7.50 3.96
CA CYS A 59 -11.45 8.94 3.86
C CYS A 59 -11.93 9.40 2.48
N SER A 60 -12.05 8.49 1.51
CA SER A 60 -12.51 8.78 0.15
C SER A 60 -11.63 9.73 -0.67
N ILE A 61 -10.42 10.08 -0.22
CA ILE A 61 -9.48 10.87 -1.03
C ILE A 61 -9.18 10.15 -2.34
N ASP A 62 -9.28 10.89 -3.45
CA ASP A 62 -9.05 10.40 -4.80
C ASP A 62 -7.57 10.51 -5.18
N LEU A 63 -6.96 9.37 -5.50
CA LEU A 63 -5.54 9.26 -5.82
C LEU A 63 -5.32 8.68 -7.22
N ARG A 64 -6.29 8.79 -8.13
CA ARG A 64 -6.14 8.36 -9.54
C ARG A 64 -4.91 8.94 -10.23
N LEU A 65 -4.56 10.19 -9.90
CA LEU A 65 -3.39 10.90 -10.43
C LEU A 65 -2.12 10.74 -9.60
N ALA A 66 -2.22 10.12 -8.42
CA ALA A 66 -1.10 9.86 -7.53
C ALA A 66 -1.19 8.45 -6.92
N PRO A 67 -1.24 7.39 -7.76
CA PRO A 67 -1.54 6.03 -7.34
C PRO A 67 -0.52 5.46 -6.35
N LYS A 68 0.72 5.98 -6.34
CA LYS A 68 1.77 5.63 -5.38
C LYS A 68 1.36 5.85 -3.92
N PHE A 69 0.45 6.79 -3.64
CA PHE A 69 -0.01 7.08 -2.27
C PHE A 69 -1.19 6.21 -1.83
N LEU A 70 -1.71 5.34 -2.70
CA LEU A 70 -2.77 4.39 -2.37
C LEU A 70 -2.16 2.99 -2.21
N HIS A 71 -2.36 2.40 -1.04
CA HIS A 71 -1.75 1.14 -0.65
C HIS A 71 -2.84 0.08 -0.45
N ALA A 72 -2.50 -1.19 -0.66
CA ALA A 72 -3.32 -2.30 -0.17
C ALA A 72 -2.94 -2.60 1.29
N HIS A 73 -3.92 -2.53 2.18
CA HIS A 73 -3.81 -2.84 3.61
C HIS A 73 -4.46 -4.20 3.88
N HIS A 74 -3.80 -5.10 4.60
CA HIS A 74 -4.37 -6.39 4.99
C HIS A 74 -5.36 -6.22 6.14
N LEU A 75 -6.63 -6.62 5.92
CA LEU A 75 -7.69 -6.51 6.93
C LEU A 75 -7.53 -7.48 8.12
N ARG A 76 -6.72 -8.53 7.95
CA ARG A 76 -6.54 -9.59 8.94
C ARG A 76 -5.07 -9.85 9.23
N GLY A 77 -4.38 -10.49 8.28
CA GLY A 77 -2.97 -10.81 8.43
C GLY A 77 -2.32 -11.03 7.07
N THR A 78 -0.99 -10.98 7.05
CA THR A 78 -0.15 -10.96 5.84
C THR A 78 -0.26 -12.21 4.95
N GLY A 79 -0.82 -13.31 5.47
CA GLY A 79 -1.12 -14.51 4.69
C GLY A 79 -2.39 -14.43 3.83
N TYR A 80 -3.27 -13.46 4.09
CA TYR A 80 -4.55 -13.30 3.40
C TYR A 80 -4.42 -12.27 2.27
N ASN A 81 -4.09 -12.76 1.08
CA ASN A 81 -3.73 -11.91 -0.07
C ASN A 81 -4.82 -11.85 -1.15
N GLN A 82 -6.04 -12.32 -0.89
CA GLN A 82 -7.12 -12.15 -1.86
C GLN A 82 -7.60 -10.69 -1.84
N PRO A 83 -8.05 -10.11 -2.98
CA PRO A 83 -8.53 -8.73 -2.99
C PRO A 83 -9.61 -8.43 -1.95
N LYS A 84 -10.45 -9.42 -1.59
CA LYS A 84 -11.47 -9.31 -0.52
C LYS A 84 -10.90 -9.21 0.90
N ASP A 85 -9.64 -9.58 1.08
CA ASP A 85 -8.93 -9.55 2.37
C ASP A 85 -8.02 -8.29 2.46
N LEU A 86 -8.07 -7.44 1.43
CA LEU A 86 -7.32 -6.21 1.30
C LEU A 86 -8.27 -5.01 1.31
N GLN A 87 -7.77 -3.87 1.75
CA GLN A 87 -8.46 -2.58 1.71
C GLN A 87 -7.54 -1.53 1.09
N ALA A 88 -8.03 -0.75 0.15
CA ALA A 88 -7.29 0.34 -0.46
C ALA A 88 -7.29 1.56 0.47
N LEU A 89 -6.16 1.87 1.10
CA LEU A 89 -5.98 3.00 2.00
C LEU A 89 -4.96 3.99 1.45
N CYS A 90 -5.24 5.29 1.56
CA CYS A 90 -4.18 6.28 1.36
C CYS A 90 -3.12 6.13 2.44
N ILE A 91 -1.87 6.51 2.15
CA ILE A 91 -0.76 6.38 3.10
C ILE A 91 -1.00 7.12 4.43
N GLY A 92 -1.79 8.21 4.43
CA GLY A 92 -2.23 8.90 5.64
C GLY A 92 -3.12 8.04 6.54
N CYS A 93 -4.19 7.46 6.00
CA CYS A 93 -5.07 6.55 6.73
C CYS A 93 -4.37 5.23 7.09
N HIS A 94 -3.51 4.74 6.21
CA HIS A 94 -2.73 3.53 6.44
C HIS A 94 -1.75 3.71 7.61
N ALA A 95 -1.06 4.86 7.69
CA ALA A 95 -0.21 5.19 8.83
C ALA A 95 -0.97 5.37 10.17
N GLY A 96 -2.30 5.47 10.12
CA GLY A 96 -3.18 5.45 11.28
C GLY A 96 -3.57 4.04 11.76
N GLN A 97 -3.32 3.00 10.94
CA GLN A 97 -3.63 1.63 11.33
C GLN A 97 -2.64 1.12 12.39
N PRO A 98 -3.08 0.28 13.35
CA PRO A 98 -2.21 -0.28 14.37
C PRO A 98 -1.02 -1.01 13.76
N ARG A 99 0.18 -0.84 14.34
CA ARG A 99 1.42 -1.53 13.93
C ARG A 99 2.00 -1.10 12.57
N HIS A 100 1.55 0.03 12.01
CA HIS A 100 2.13 0.63 10.80
C HIS A 100 2.89 1.93 11.12
N HIS A 101 4.20 1.80 11.40
CA HIS A 101 5.08 2.94 11.66
C HIS A 101 5.55 3.60 10.35
N MET A 102 4.66 4.29 9.64
CA MET A 102 4.96 4.85 8.31
C MET A 102 5.22 6.35 8.29
N LYS A 103 4.91 7.06 9.39
CA LYS A 103 4.91 8.54 9.44
C LYS A 103 6.29 9.20 9.21
N HIS A 104 7.37 8.43 9.24
CA HIS A 104 8.73 8.90 9.01
C HIS A 104 9.26 8.60 7.59
N LEU A 105 8.49 7.85 6.79
CA LEU A 105 8.92 7.45 5.44
C LEU A 105 8.76 8.62 4.46
N PRO A 106 9.65 8.75 3.45
CA PRO A 106 9.59 9.81 2.46
C PRO A 106 8.22 9.94 1.78
N ASP A 107 7.62 8.81 1.36
CA ASP A 107 6.30 8.81 0.70
C ASP A 107 5.19 9.37 1.59
N TYR A 108 5.28 9.16 2.92
CA TYR A 108 4.31 9.73 3.85
C TYR A 108 4.50 11.24 3.96
N LEU A 109 5.74 11.70 4.07
CA LEU A 109 6.06 13.13 4.14
C LEU A 109 5.61 13.85 2.86
N GLU A 110 5.90 13.27 1.70
CA GLU A 110 5.47 13.78 0.40
C GLU A 110 3.94 13.79 0.27
N PHE A 111 3.25 12.75 0.73
CA PHE A 111 1.78 12.74 0.77
C PHE A 111 1.23 13.86 1.66
N MET A 112 1.83 14.09 2.84
CA MET A 112 1.40 15.15 3.73
C MET A 112 1.65 16.54 3.14
N GLU A 113 2.72 16.72 2.36
CA GLU A 113 3.01 17.96 1.64
C GLU A 113 2.00 18.22 0.51
N LEU A 114 1.70 17.20 -0.31
CA LEU A 114 0.87 17.36 -1.51
C LEU A 114 -0.64 17.23 -1.25
N HIS A 115 -1.03 16.41 -0.27
CA HIS A 115 -2.42 16.02 -0.03
C HIS A 115 -2.87 16.18 1.43
N GLY A 116 -1.98 16.61 2.33
CA GLY A 116 -2.24 16.63 3.78
C GLY A 116 -3.41 17.49 4.18
N ASP A 117 -3.62 18.65 3.56
CA ASP A 117 -4.74 19.55 3.89
C ASP A 117 -6.10 18.94 3.51
N ILE A 118 -6.19 18.37 2.30
CA ILE A 118 -7.40 17.66 1.85
C ILE A 118 -7.64 16.43 2.74
N TRP A 119 -6.59 15.68 3.06
CA TRP A 119 -6.68 14.51 3.92
C TRP A 119 -7.17 14.85 5.33
N LYS A 120 -6.67 15.93 5.96
CA LYS A 120 -7.14 16.42 7.26
C LYS A 120 -8.62 16.79 7.24
N GLN A 121 -9.05 17.54 6.22
CA GLN A 121 -10.47 17.89 6.04
C GLN A 121 -11.37 16.65 5.93
N LEU A 122 -10.94 15.64 5.18
CA LEU A 122 -11.69 14.39 4.99
C LEU A 122 -11.68 13.47 6.21
N THR A 123 -10.72 13.64 7.13
CA THR A 123 -10.57 12.78 8.32
C THR A 123 -10.96 13.47 9.63
N GLY A 124 -11.22 14.78 9.63
CA GLY A 124 -11.50 15.54 10.84
C GLY A 124 -10.29 15.68 11.77
N ASN A 125 -9.06 15.57 11.24
CA ASN A 125 -7.80 15.80 11.96
C ASN A 125 -7.31 17.24 11.87
#